data_AF-A0A521H1P6-F1
#
_entry.id   AF-A0A521H1P6-F1
#
_cell.length_a   1.000
_cell.length_b   1.000
_cell.length_c   1.000
_cell.angle_alpha   90.00
_cell.angle_beta   90.00
_cell.angle_gamma   90.00
#
_symmetry.space_group_name_H-M   'P 1'
#
loop_
_entity.id
_entity.type
_entity.pdbx_description
1 polymer ?
#
loop_
_entity_poly.entity_id
_entity_poly.type
_entity_poly.pdbx_seq_one_letter_code
_entity_poly.pdbx_strand_id
1 'polypeptide(L)'
;MSSVAEEILISRIVDGNAAPADWSALAAAAASDPEVWARLARTGEAQNALRAQLERALEAADCVEIPAASSRRPRWSIWTGWAAAAALALAWLGIGWNRGDRVPAESPAGPAGFDQLAGAGSDPTTPAEPAGFLREGAPPGHFLEELPAVMVDARPASDGNGQEVYYIRRLLERARVDQMYQVNRNELGQPVAVPVSTGPAVPRPPL
;
A
#
# COMPACT_ATOMS: atom_id res chain seq x y z
N MET A 1 -22.22 24.69 -6.74
CA MET A 1 -21.08 23.76 -6.54
C MET A 1 -21.26 23.17 -5.17
N SER A 2 -21.36 21.84 -5.04
CA SER A 2 -21.48 21.21 -3.72
C SER A 2 -20.20 21.45 -2.93
N SER A 3 -20.34 21.67 -1.63
CA SER A 3 -19.17 21.84 -0.77
C SER A 3 -18.54 20.47 -0.51
N VAL A 4 -17.21 20.41 -0.48
CA VAL A 4 -16.48 19.16 -0.15
C VAL A 4 -16.93 18.58 1.19
N ALA A 5 -17.31 19.43 2.15
CA ALA A 5 -17.83 19.01 3.44
C ALA A 5 -19.18 18.25 3.34
N GLU A 6 -20.07 18.69 2.45
CA GLU A 6 -21.35 18.01 2.17
C GLU A 6 -21.11 16.64 1.54
N GLU A 7 -20.20 16.54 0.57
CA GLU A 7 -19.87 15.26 -0.07
C GLU A 7 -19.28 14.26 0.92
N ILE A 8 -18.43 14.72 1.85
CA ILE A 8 -17.89 13.89 2.93
C ILE A 8 -19.01 13.41 3.88
N LEU A 9 -19.97 14.28 4.23
CA LEU A 9 -21.12 13.90 5.07
C LEU A 9 -21.99 12.84 4.39
N ILE A 10 -22.34 13.05 3.12
CA ILE A 10 -23.12 12.09 2.32
C ILE A 10 -22.40 10.74 2.25
N SER A 11 -21.09 10.74 1.96
CA SER A 11 -20.30 9.50 1.91
C SER A 11 -20.35 8.74 3.23
N ARG A 12 -20.09 9.40 4.37
CA ARG A 12 -20.12 8.73 5.68
C ARG A 12 -21.47 8.13 6.02
N ILE A 13 -22.55 8.81 5.67
CA ILE A 13 -23.92 8.34 5.88
C ILE A 13 -24.19 7.09 5.04
N VAL A 14 -23.84 7.12 3.76
CA VAL A 14 -23.98 6.01 2.80
C VAL A 14 -23.11 4.81 3.22
N ASP A 15 -21.92 5.04 3.74
CA ASP A 15 -21.01 4.00 4.22
C ASP A 15 -21.43 3.40 5.59
N GLY A 16 -22.46 3.94 6.23
CA GLY A 16 -22.91 3.50 7.56
C GLY A 16 -22.01 3.92 8.72
N ASN A 17 -21.08 4.86 8.48
CA ASN A 17 -20.11 5.36 9.45
C ASN A 17 -20.51 6.72 10.05
N ALA A 18 -21.73 7.19 9.79
CA ALA A 18 -22.20 8.48 10.27
C ALA A 18 -22.52 8.48 11.77
N ALA A 19 -22.00 9.48 12.48
CA ALA A 19 -22.38 9.77 13.85
C ALA A 19 -23.75 10.49 13.89
N PRO A 20 -24.46 10.51 15.04
CA PRO A 20 -25.71 11.27 15.18
C PRO A 20 -25.59 12.76 14.83
N ALA A 21 -24.41 13.35 15.03
CA ALA A 21 -24.12 14.73 14.66
C ALA A 21 -24.10 14.95 13.14
N ASP A 22 -23.66 13.97 12.35
CA ASP A 22 -23.61 14.06 10.88
C ASP A 22 -25.01 14.15 10.29
N TRP A 23 -25.99 13.43 10.86
CA TRP A 23 -27.40 13.52 10.46
C TRP A 23 -28.00 14.91 10.72
N SER A 24 -27.66 15.50 11.88
CA SER A 24 -28.08 16.88 12.19
C SER A 24 -27.45 17.89 11.24
N ALA A 25 -26.16 17.72 10.90
CA ALA A 25 -25.45 18.57 9.96
C ALA A 25 -26.03 18.47 8.54
N LEU A 26 -26.36 17.26 8.08
CA LEU A 26 -27.01 17.03 6.80
C LEU A 26 -28.40 17.68 6.77
N ALA A 27 -29.20 17.54 7.83
CA ALA A 27 -30.52 18.16 7.92
C ALA A 27 -30.44 19.70 7.86
N ALA A 28 -29.44 20.30 8.52
CA ALA A 28 -29.19 21.74 8.45
C ALA A 28 -28.77 22.19 7.04
N ALA A 29 -27.90 21.42 6.36
CA ALA A 29 -27.53 21.67 4.97
C ALA A 29 -28.75 21.57 4.04
N ALA A 30 -29.58 20.55 4.23
CA ALA A 30 -30.75 20.31 3.41
C ALA A 30 -31.89 21.31 3.64
N ALA A 31 -31.94 21.96 4.81
CA ALA A 31 -32.85 23.08 5.05
C ALA A 31 -32.51 24.30 4.18
N SER A 32 -31.24 24.46 3.81
CA SER A 32 -30.78 25.52 2.90
C SER A 32 -30.84 25.09 1.43
N ASP A 33 -30.63 23.80 1.16
CA ASP A 33 -30.65 23.22 -0.18
C ASP A 33 -31.37 21.85 -0.20
N PRO A 34 -32.64 21.79 -0.63
CA PRO A 34 -33.38 20.52 -0.72
C PRO A 34 -32.76 19.48 -1.68
N GLU A 35 -31.89 19.87 -2.62
CA GLU A 35 -31.25 18.93 -3.54
C GLU A 35 -30.28 17.97 -2.83
N VAL A 36 -29.82 18.32 -1.63
CA VAL A 36 -28.97 17.47 -0.77
C VAL A 36 -29.65 16.12 -0.51
N TRP A 37 -30.96 16.11 -0.23
CA TRP A 37 -31.71 14.86 -0.02
C TRP A 37 -31.80 14.02 -1.30
N ALA A 38 -32.03 14.65 -2.45
CA ALA A 38 -32.06 13.97 -3.73
C ALA A 38 -30.69 13.37 -4.08
N ARG A 39 -29.60 14.05 -3.71
CA ARG A 39 -28.23 13.56 -3.88
C ARG A 39 -27.95 12.36 -2.99
N LEU A 40 -28.30 12.42 -1.70
CA LEU A 40 -28.19 11.29 -0.78
C LEU A 40 -28.96 10.06 -1.31
N ALA A 41 -30.20 10.25 -1.77
CA ALA A 41 -31.02 9.18 -2.33
C ALA A 41 -30.34 8.53 -3.55
N ARG A 42 -29.87 9.32 -4.52
CA ARG A 42 -29.16 8.81 -5.71
C ARG A 42 -27.88 8.05 -5.35
N THR A 43 -27.10 8.54 -4.39
CA THR A 43 -25.88 7.85 -3.93
C THR A 43 -26.23 6.52 -3.25
N GLY A 44 -27.27 6.48 -2.42
CA GLY A 44 -27.77 5.25 -1.80
C GLY A 44 -28.30 4.24 -2.82
N GLU A 45 -29.04 4.69 -3.83
CA GLU A 45 -29.49 3.84 -4.95
C GLU A 45 -28.32 3.23 -5.71
N ALA A 46 -27.29 4.03 -6.01
CA ALA A 46 -26.09 3.55 -6.70
C ALA A 46 -25.31 2.50 -5.88
N GLN A 47 -25.15 2.72 -4.57
CA GLN A 47 -24.50 1.75 -3.68
C GLN A 47 -25.29 0.44 -3.58
N ASN A 48 -26.62 0.53 -3.46
CA ASN A 48 -27.49 -0.66 -3.44
C ASN A 48 -27.41 -1.43 -4.76
N ALA A 49 -27.37 -0.74 -5.91
CA ALA A 49 -27.21 -1.37 -7.21
C ALA A 49 -25.86 -2.08 -7.34
N LEU A 50 -24.77 -1.47 -6.85
CA LEU A 50 -23.44 -2.09 -6.82
C LEU A 50 -23.43 -3.34 -5.92
N ARG A 51 -24.01 -3.24 -4.72
CA ARG A 51 -24.12 -4.37 -3.79
C ARG A 51 -24.87 -5.54 -4.41
N ALA A 52 -26.01 -5.28 -5.06
CA ALA A 52 -26.79 -6.30 -5.74
C ALA A 52 -26.06 -6.94 -6.94
N GLN A 53 -25.12 -6.22 -7.59
CA GLN A 53 -24.26 -6.80 -8.63
C GLN A 53 -23.16 -7.68 -8.02
N LEU A 54 -22.56 -7.23 -6.91
CA LEU A 54 -21.53 -7.98 -6.20
C LEU A 54 -22.09 -9.29 -5.63
N GLU A 55 -23.26 -9.26 -5.00
CA GLU A 55 -23.92 -10.46 -4.46
C GLU A 55 -24.17 -11.50 -5.57
N ARG A 56 -24.66 -11.07 -6.74
CA ARG A 56 -24.81 -11.97 -7.91
C ARG A 56 -23.48 -12.53 -8.42
N ALA A 57 -22.40 -11.75 -8.39
CA ALA A 57 -21.09 -12.23 -8.79
C ALA A 57 -20.52 -13.26 -7.79
N LEU A 58 -20.78 -13.07 -6.50
CA LEU A 58 -20.41 -14.01 -5.43
C LEU A 58 -21.20 -15.31 -5.52
N GLU A 59 -22.50 -15.27 -5.80
CA GLU A 59 -23.32 -16.47 -6.03
C GLU A 59 -22.75 -17.34 -7.17
N ALA A 60 -22.28 -16.71 -8.25
CA ALA A 60 -21.62 -17.44 -9.34
C ALA A 60 -20.28 -18.05 -8.92
N ALA A 61 -19.51 -17.37 -8.06
CA ALA A 61 -18.25 -17.86 -7.53
C ALA A 61 -18.45 -19.04 -6.56
N ASP A 62 -19.50 -19.00 -5.73
CA ASP A 62 -19.85 -20.07 -4.80
C ASP A 62 -20.29 -21.35 -5.52
N CYS A 63 -20.78 -21.24 -6.75
CA CYS A 63 -21.13 -22.39 -7.60
C CYS A 63 -19.91 -23.04 -8.27
N VAL A 64 -18.73 -22.42 -8.23
CA VAL A 64 -17.50 -23.02 -8.75
C VAL A 64 -16.99 -24.04 -7.75
N GLU A 65 -17.41 -25.29 -7.94
CA GLU A 65 -16.85 -26.41 -7.19
C GLU A 65 -15.36 -26.53 -7.54
N ILE A 66 -14.50 -26.24 -6.56
CA ILE A 66 -13.08 -26.53 -6.69
C ILE A 66 -12.99 -28.05 -6.81
N PRO A 67 -12.51 -28.60 -7.94
CA PRO A 67 -12.46 -30.05 -8.13
C PRO A 67 -11.76 -30.63 -6.93
N ALA A 68 -12.46 -31.49 -6.17
CA ALA A 68 -11.93 -32.12 -4.99
C ALA A 68 -10.58 -32.71 -5.37
N ALA A 69 -9.49 -32.08 -4.91
CA ALA A 69 -8.15 -32.48 -5.28
C ALA A 69 -8.06 -33.96 -4.95
N SER A 70 -8.05 -34.81 -5.99
CA SER A 70 -8.18 -36.24 -5.82
C SER A 70 -7.10 -36.65 -4.83
N SER A 71 -7.49 -37.10 -3.65
CA SER A 71 -6.61 -37.34 -2.51
C SER A 71 -5.73 -38.57 -2.70
N ARG A 72 -5.38 -38.91 -3.95
CA ARG A 72 -4.09 -39.54 -4.22
C ARG A 72 -3.01 -38.52 -3.90
N ARG A 73 -2.78 -38.29 -2.60
CA ARG A 73 -1.59 -37.63 -2.11
C ARG A 73 -0.42 -38.48 -2.60
N PRO A 74 0.39 -38.05 -3.59
CA PRO A 74 1.70 -38.64 -3.73
C PRO A 74 2.38 -38.46 -2.38
N ARG A 75 3.02 -39.51 -1.85
CA ARG A 75 3.70 -39.51 -0.53
C ARG A 75 4.82 -38.45 -0.42
N TRP A 76 5.00 -37.63 -1.46
CA TRP A 76 5.87 -36.46 -1.50
C TRP A 76 5.22 -35.17 -0.97
N SER A 77 3.92 -35.18 -0.62
CA SER A 77 3.23 -33.98 -0.09
C SER A 77 3.66 -33.55 1.33
N ILE A 78 4.55 -34.30 1.98
CA ILE A 78 5.19 -33.88 3.24
C ILE A 78 6.29 -32.84 2.98
N TRP A 79 6.86 -32.79 1.77
CA TRP A 79 7.92 -31.84 1.42
C TRP A 79 7.42 -30.57 0.71
N THR A 80 6.18 -30.57 0.21
CA THR A 80 5.65 -29.43 -0.57
C THR A 80 5.20 -28.24 0.30
N GLY A 81 4.93 -28.44 1.59
CA GLY A 81 4.62 -27.32 2.50
C GLY A 81 5.79 -26.36 2.65
N TRP A 82 7.00 -26.91 2.80
CA TRP A 82 8.23 -26.12 2.83
C TRP A 82 8.57 -25.55 1.45
N ALA A 83 8.30 -26.29 0.37
CA ALA A 83 8.54 -25.78 -0.98
C ALA A 83 7.63 -24.59 -1.33
N ALA A 84 6.35 -24.60 -0.90
CA ALA A 84 5.45 -23.47 -1.09
C ALA A 84 5.88 -22.27 -0.25
N ALA A 85 6.25 -22.46 1.01
CA ALA A 85 6.79 -21.41 1.86
C ALA A 85 8.12 -20.85 1.32
N ALA A 86 9.01 -21.72 0.83
CA ALA A 86 10.27 -21.34 0.20
C ALA A 86 10.05 -20.64 -1.14
N ALA A 87 9.07 -21.05 -1.94
CA ALA A 87 8.72 -20.36 -3.18
C ALA A 87 8.11 -18.98 -2.91
N LEU A 88 7.29 -18.84 -1.85
CA LEU A 88 6.77 -17.55 -1.42
C LEU A 88 7.89 -16.66 -0.89
N ALA A 89 8.80 -17.21 -0.09
CA ALA A 89 9.98 -16.51 0.42
C ALA A 89 10.92 -16.12 -0.73
N LEU A 90 11.16 -16.99 -1.71
CA LEU A 90 11.98 -16.70 -2.89
C LEU A 90 11.31 -15.72 -3.84
N ALA A 91 9.98 -15.72 -3.96
CA ALA A 91 9.27 -14.67 -4.68
C ALA A 91 9.43 -13.32 -3.95
N TRP A 92 9.36 -13.32 -2.61
CA TRP A 92 9.54 -12.12 -1.80
C TRP A 92 10.99 -11.60 -1.85
N LEU A 93 11.98 -12.48 -1.76
CA LEU A 93 13.41 -12.14 -1.84
C LEU A 93 13.87 -11.85 -3.28
N GLY A 94 13.33 -12.56 -4.27
CA GLY A 94 13.71 -12.46 -5.69
C GLY A 94 13.23 -11.17 -6.37
N ILE A 95 12.17 -10.55 -5.85
CA ILE A 95 11.72 -9.22 -6.30
C ILE A 95 12.77 -8.12 -5.93
N GLY A 96 13.68 -8.38 -4.99
CA GLY A 96 14.76 -7.47 -4.60
C GLY A 96 16.08 -7.61 -5.37
N TRP A 97 16.41 -8.80 -5.89
CA TRP A 97 17.76 -9.07 -6.42
C TRP A 97 18.02 -8.67 -7.87
N ASN A 98 17.01 -8.29 -8.65
CA ASN A 98 17.20 -7.94 -10.07
C ASN A 98 17.36 -6.42 -10.33
N ARG A 99 17.48 -5.60 -9.28
CA ARG A 99 18.03 -4.24 -9.41
C ARG A 99 19.55 -4.34 -9.30
N GLY A 100 20.18 -4.68 -10.41
CA GLY A 100 21.63 -4.74 -10.51
C GLY A 100 22.28 -3.40 -10.22
N ASP A 101 22.98 -3.34 -9.09
CA ASP A 101 24.06 -2.38 -8.83
C ASP A 101 25.15 -2.57 -9.89
N ARG A 102 25.16 -1.70 -10.89
CA ARG A 102 26.41 -1.35 -11.56
C ARG A 102 27.16 -0.43 -10.61
N VAL A 103 28.08 -0.99 -9.82
CA VAL A 103 29.09 -0.26 -9.06
C VAL A 103 29.98 0.51 -10.04
N PRO A 104 30.02 1.86 -10.07
CA PRO A 104 31.11 2.59 -10.67
C PRO A 104 32.31 2.52 -9.73
N ALA A 105 33.49 2.25 -10.31
CA ALA A 105 34.76 2.17 -9.61
C ALA A 105 35.07 3.43 -8.77
N GLU A 106 35.63 3.19 -7.59
CA GLU A 106 36.15 4.17 -6.64
C GLU A 106 37.08 5.21 -7.31
N SER A 107 36.86 6.48 -7.02
CA SER A 107 37.90 7.51 -7.05
C SER A 107 38.44 7.70 -5.62
N PRO A 108 39.77 7.70 -5.40
CA PRO A 108 40.34 7.93 -4.09
C PRO A 108 40.61 9.43 -3.88
N ALA A 109 40.27 9.96 -2.69
CA ALA A 109 41.07 10.92 -1.92
C ALA A 109 40.23 11.71 -0.91
N GLY A 110 40.64 11.72 0.36
CA GLY A 110 40.32 12.82 1.29
C GLY A 110 40.18 12.41 2.76
N PRO A 111 41.15 12.73 3.64
CA PRO A 111 41.15 12.33 5.06
C PRO A 111 40.65 13.42 6.04
N ALA A 112 40.29 12.96 7.25
CA ALA A 112 40.24 13.67 8.54
C ALA A 112 39.13 14.73 8.75
N GLY A 113 38.47 14.84 9.91
CA GLY A 113 38.61 14.15 11.20
C GLY A 113 37.72 14.77 12.28
N PHE A 114 37.85 14.21 13.49
CA PHE A 114 37.41 14.63 14.83
C PHE A 114 35.89 14.64 15.12
N ASP A 115 35.36 13.71 15.91
CA ASP A 115 35.54 13.45 17.36
C ASP A 115 34.74 14.45 18.21
N GLN A 116 33.55 14.03 18.64
CA GLN A 116 32.89 14.62 19.81
C GLN A 116 32.07 13.56 20.56
N LEU A 117 32.57 13.26 21.76
CA LEU A 117 32.05 12.33 22.75
C LEU A 117 31.02 12.99 23.69
N ALA A 118 30.09 12.14 24.13
CA ALA A 118 29.45 12.07 25.44
C ALA A 118 28.22 12.96 25.76
N GLY A 119 27.13 12.30 26.22
CA GLY A 119 26.19 12.94 27.14
C GLY A 119 24.76 12.37 27.25
N ALA A 120 24.61 11.24 27.98
CA ALA A 120 23.51 10.90 28.90
C ALA A 120 22.05 10.69 28.41
N GLY A 121 21.50 9.51 28.77
CA GLY A 121 20.06 9.30 28.96
C GLY A 121 19.42 8.18 28.13
N SER A 122 19.92 6.95 28.22
CA SER A 122 19.26 5.80 27.60
C SER A 122 18.09 5.32 28.47
N ASP A 123 16.89 5.77 28.10
CA ASP A 123 15.62 5.10 28.42
C ASP A 123 15.65 3.68 27.83
N PRO A 124 15.11 2.66 28.52
CA PRO A 124 15.18 1.28 28.04
C PRO A 124 14.25 1.08 26.84
N THR A 125 14.90 0.86 25.69
CA THR A 125 14.43 -0.03 24.62
C THR A 125 13.26 0.47 23.77
N THR A 126 13.47 1.57 23.05
CA THR A 126 12.96 1.62 21.68
C THR A 126 13.96 0.83 20.82
N PRO A 127 13.55 -0.20 20.05
CA PRO A 127 14.48 -0.91 19.16
C PRO A 127 15.12 0.13 18.24
N ALA A 128 16.46 0.13 18.20
CA ALA A 128 17.30 1.09 17.49
C ALA A 128 16.64 1.52 16.17
N GLU A 129 16.26 2.80 16.08
CA GLU A 129 15.56 3.34 14.92
C GLU A 129 16.35 3.04 13.64
N PRO A 130 15.80 2.30 12.66
CA PRO A 130 16.39 2.21 11.32
C PRO A 130 16.22 3.51 10.51
N ALA A 131 16.04 4.65 11.18
CA ALA A 131 15.87 5.96 10.55
C ALA A 131 17.12 6.40 9.75
N GLY A 132 18.31 5.93 10.14
CA GLY A 132 19.56 6.16 9.39
C GLY A 132 19.55 5.48 8.01
N PHE A 133 19.04 4.24 7.94
CA PHE A 133 19.13 3.43 6.73
C PHE A 133 18.27 3.95 5.57
N LEU A 134 17.17 4.66 5.87
CA LEU A 134 16.31 5.28 4.85
C LEU A 134 16.81 6.66 4.41
N ARG A 135 17.63 7.35 5.22
CA ARG A 135 18.19 8.66 4.88
C ARG A 135 19.51 8.58 4.13
N GLU A 136 20.35 7.59 4.40
CA GLU A 136 21.70 7.52 3.82
C GLU A 136 21.76 6.96 2.38
N GLY A 137 20.70 6.29 1.90
CA GLY A 137 20.70 5.65 0.57
C GLY A 137 19.88 6.32 -0.52
N ALA A 138 19.02 7.30 -0.19
CA ALA A 138 18.11 7.89 -1.17
C ALA A 138 18.77 9.08 -1.89
N PRO A 139 18.78 9.12 -3.24
CA PRO A 139 19.22 10.30 -3.96
C PRO A 139 18.38 11.52 -3.53
N PRO A 140 19.00 12.70 -3.36
CA PRO A 140 18.27 13.89 -2.94
C PRO A 140 17.10 14.17 -3.90
N GLY A 141 15.87 14.19 -3.37
CA GLY A 141 14.65 14.55 -4.13
C GLY A 141 13.63 13.43 -4.36
N HIS A 142 13.83 12.21 -3.84
CA HIS A 142 12.92 11.08 -4.06
C HIS A 142 11.79 10.94 -3.02
N PHE A 143 12.02 11.40 -1.80
CA PHE A 143 11.08 11.23 -0.71
C PHE A 143 10.03 12.34 -0.66
N LEU A 144 8.74 11.98 -0.72
CA LEU A 144 7.65 12.96 -0.63
C LEU A 144 7.11 13.07 0.79
N GLU A 145 6.68 11.94 1.36
CA GLU A 145 5.95 11.94 2.61
C GLU A 145 5.94 10.54 3.26
N GLU A 146 5.97 10.51 4.59
CA GLU A 146 5.68 9.32 5.37
C GLU A 146 4.17 9.29 5.64
N LEU A 147 3.48 8.26 5.15
CA LEU A 147 2.06 8.09 5.44
C LEU A 147 1.89 7.52 6.86
N PRO A 148 0.77 7.83 7.55
CA PRO A 148 0.49 7.28 8.87
C PRO A 148 0.62 5.75 8.89
N ALA A 149 1.38 5.25 9.86
CA ALA A 149 1.58 3.83 10.09
C ALA A 149 0.23 3.16 10.42
N VAL A 150 0.05 1.94 9.92
CA VAL A 150 -1.16 1.15 10.17
C VAL A 150 -0.78 0.01 11.10
N MET A 151 -1.42 -0.05 12.27
CA MET A 151 -1.32 -1.19 13.17
C MET A 151 -1.96 -2.41 12.51
N VAL A 152 -1.20 -3.49 12.39
CA VAL A 152 -1.64 -4.74 11.78
C VAL A 152 -2.12 -5.73 12.83
N ASP A 153 -1.39 -5.82 13.94
CA ASP A 153 -1.65 -6.80 14.98
C ASP A 153 -1.09 -6.31 16.33
N ALA A 154 -1.67 -6.80 17.42
CA ALA A 154 -1.20 -6.58 18.78
C ALA A 154 -1.41 -7.86 19.58
N ARG A 155 -0.33 -8.39 20.16
CA ARG A 155 -0.37 -9.63 20.95
C ARG A 155 0.30 -9.42 22.30
N PRO A 156 -0.14 -10.13 23.36
CA PRO A 156 0.60 -10.13 24.62
C PRO A 156 2.04 -10.58 24.39
N ALA A 157 2.98 -9.87 25.01
CA ALA A 157 4.39 -10.24 24.92
C ALA A 157 4.62 -11.63 25.54
N SER A 158 5.55 -12.39 24.97
CA SER A 158 5.83 -13.78 25.38
C SER A 158 6.35 -13.91 26.82
N ASP A 159 6.87 -12.83 27.39
CA ASP A 159 7.31 -12.72 28.79
C ASP A 159 6.17 -12.38 29.77
N GLY A 160 4.95 -12.19 29.26
CA GLY A 160 3.76 -11.82 30.04
C GLY A 160 3.71 -10.34 30.43
N ASN A 161 4.69 -9.53 30.03
CA ASN A 161 4.79 -8.12 30.39
C ASN A 161 4.62 -7.23 29.16
N GLY A 162 3.38 -6.83 28.90
CA GLY A 162 3.04 -5.83 27.87
C GLY A 162 2.49 -6.43 26.58
N GLN A 163 2.56 -5.64 25.49
CA GLN A 163 2.07 -6.04 24.18
C GLN A 163 3.14 -5.84 23.10
N GLU A 164 3.30 -6.84 22.24
CA GLU A 164 4.00 -6.74 20.97
C GLU A 164 3.03 -6.19 19.92
N VAL A 165 3.32 -5.01 19.39
CA VAL A 165 2.51 -4.35 18.36
C VAL A 165 3.26 -4.39 17.02
N TYR A 166 2.59 -4.89 15.99
CA TYR A 166 3.09 -4.96 14.63
C TYR A 166 2.45 -3.83 13.82
N TYR A 167 3.28 -2.99 13.18
CA TYR A 167 2.81 -1.91 12.31
C TYR A 167 3.44 -2.00 10.92
N ILE A 168 2.67 -1.60 9.90
CA ILE A 168 3.18 -1.35 8.55
C ILE A 168 3.41 0.14 8.39
N ARG A 169 4.66 0.51 8.12
CA ARG A 169 5.05 1.86 7.72
C ARG A 169 4.87 1.99 6.21
N ARG A 170 4.15 3.02 5.77
CA ARG A 170 3.90 3.27 4.34
C ARG A 170 4.66 4.51 3.91
N LEU A 171 5.50 4.38 2.90
CA LEU A 171 6.31 5.47 2.36
C LEU A 171 5.75 5.82 0.98
N LEU A 172 5.52 7.11 0.73
CA LEU A 172 5.15 7.59 -0.59
C LEU A 172 6.38 8.21 -1.26
N GLU A 173 6.85 7.57 -2.32
CA GLU A 173 7.96 8.06 -3.14
C GLU A 173 7.40 8.66 -4.44
N ARG A 174 7.89 9.84 -4.83
CA ARG A 174 7.57 10.43 -6.15
C ARG A 174 8.85 10.57 -6.95
N ALA A 175 9.01 9.69 -7.93
CA ALA A 175 10.07 9.80 -8.92
C ALA A 175 9.52 10.43 -10.21
N ARG A 176 10.20 11.44 -10.75
CA ARG A 176 9.99 11.87 -12.12
C ARG A 176 10.85 10.98 -13.02
N VAL A 177 10.22 10.25 -13.91
CA VAL A 177 10.91 9.36 -14.85
C VAL A 177 10.79 9.95 -16.24
N ASP A 178 11.92 10.23 -16.88
CA ASP A 178 11.94 10.83 -18.22
C ASP A 178 11.56 9.82 -19.32
N GLN A 179 11.85 8.54 -19.10
CA GLN A 179 11.57 7.45 -20.04
C GLN A 179 11.04 6.21 -19.30
N MET A 180 9.87 5.73 -19.71
CA MET A 180 9.34 4.47 -19.22
C MET A 180 9.78 3.33 -20.15
N TYR A 181 10.16 2.20 -19.56
CA TYR A 181 10.49 0.99 -20.29
C TYR A 181 9.57 -0.14 -19.81
N GLN A 182 9.11 -0.96 -20.74
CA GLN A 182 8.41 -2.20 -20.46
C GLN A 182 9.36 -3.37 -20.68
N VAL A 183 9.42 -4.28 -19.72
CA VAL A 183 10.15 -5.54 -19.89
C VAL A 183 9.30 -6.45 -20.77
N ASN A 184 9.79 -6.74 -21.97
CA ASN A 184 9.22 -7.72 -22.88
C ASN A 184 10.15 -8.93 -23.00
N ARG A 185 9.74 -9.99 -23.68
CA ARG A 185 10.61 -11.13 -24.03
C ARG A 185 10.87 -11.13 -25.53
N ASN A 186 12.13 -11.33 -25.91
CA ASN A 186 12.48 -11.57 -27.32
C ASN A 186 12.14 -13.01 -27.73
N GLU A 187 12.38 -13.34 -28.99
CA GLU A 187 12.11 -14.68 -29.57
C GLU A 187 12.91 -15.82 -28.90
N LEU A 188 14.01 -15.49 -28.22
CA LEU A 188 14.83 -16.43 -27.44
C LEU A 188 14.36 -16.53 -25.98
N GLY A 189 13.24 -15.88 -25.62
CA GLY A 189 12.68 -15.87 -24.27
C GLY A 189 13.43 -14.98 -23.26
N GLN A 190 14.42 -14.20 -23.71
CA GLN A 190 15.23 -13.33 -22.87
C GLN A 190 14.52 -11.99 -22.63
N PRO A 191 14.63 -11.40 -21.43
CA PRO A 191 14.04 -10.10 -21.14
C PRO A 191 14.73 -8.99 -21.93
N VAL A 192 13.95 -8.15 -22.61
CA VAL A 192 14.40 -6.96 -23.33
C VAL A 192 13.58 -5.75 -22.88
N ALA A 193 14.26 -4.64 -22.57
CA ALA A 193 13.60 -3.37 -22.24
C ALA A 193 13.16 -2.68 -23.52
N VAL A 194 11.85 -2.48 -23.69
CA VAL A 194 11.26 -1.78 -24.83
C VAL A 194 10.78 -0.42 -24.35
N PRO A 195 11.18 0.70 -24.99
CA PRO A 195 10.70 2.02 -24.59
C PRO A 195 9.19 2.10 -24.76
N VAL A 196 8.49 2.54 -23.72
CA VAL A 196 7.05 2.81 -23.77
C VAL A 196 6.91 4.29 -24.11
N SER A 197 6.31 4.58 -25.26
CA SER A 197 5.84 5.92 -25.54
C SER A 197 4.74 6.24 -24.53
N THR A 198 5.08 7.02 -23.50
CA THR A 198 4.09 7.75 -22.75
C THR A 198 3.42 8.68 -23.75
N GLY A 199 2.10 8.56 -23.90
CA GLY A 199 1.35 9.45 -24.79
C GLY A 199 1.62 10.92 -24.45
N PRO A 200 1.26 11.86 -25.35
CA PRO A 200 1.44 13.28 -25.07
C PRO A 200 0.86 13.61 -23.69
N ALA A 201 1.66 14.26 -22.85
CA ALA A 201 1.25 14.62 -21.50
C ALA A 201 -0.07 15.40 -21.58
N VAL A 202 -1.14 14.84 -21.02
CA VAL A 202 -2.42 15.55 -20.94
C VAL A 202 -2.18 16.78 -20.07
N PRO A 203 -2.34 18.00 -20.59
CA PRO A 203 -2.10 19.20 -19.80
C PRO A 203 -3.05 19.19 -18.60
N ARG A 204 -2.49 19.23 -17.39
CA ARG A 204 -3.29 19.39 -16.18
C ARG A 204 -3.95 20.76 -16.22
N PRO A 205 -5.28 20.87 -16.02
CA PRO A 205 -5.92 22.16 -15.86
C PRO A 205 -5.28 22.90 -14.66
N PRO A 206 -5.11 24.23 -14.74
CA PRO A 206 -4.60 25.01 -13.62
C PRO A 206 -5.54 24.85 -12.41
N LEU A 207 -4.94 24.64 -11.24
CA LEU A 207 -5.62 24.61 -9.93
C LEU A 207 -6.05 26.01 -9.51
#